data_AF-A0A9D4HBE1-F1
#
_entry.id   AF-A0A9D4HBE1-F1
#
_cell.length_a   1.000
_cell.length_b   1.000
_cell.length_c   1.000
_cell.angle_alpha   90.00
_cell.angle_beta   90.00
_cell.angle_gamma   90.00
#
_symmetry.space_group_name_H-M   'P 1'
#
loop_
_entity.id
_entity.type
_entity.pdbx_description
1 polymer ?
#
loop_
_entity_poly.entity_id
_entity_poly.type
_entity_poly.pdbx_seq_one_letter_code
_entity_poly.pdbx_strand_id
1 'polypeptide(L)'
;MKDILHSIKVNSTTNSRATDEKYDCLEENVQDLKQTLDQLNISVQKKLQSLRDILKANSLPSVPSKGDMNSSVEATCRQMSDDPVENDTIRETLQVTLEPCPQAISDIQENTVHFEEDTNKEEHISNITPQISKTLLIGDSILRGINKRGLCESVDICTMPGKTMLDICKKLSKMNISDISKIIIFAGVNDVFNGQLISLIKDVIFKTVQRIQEQTNCEIFICKISPRCDVDVRHLNSILEDVSSELPVKLILI
;
A
#
# COMPACT_ATOMS: atom_id res chain seq x y z
N MET A 1 -29.13 16.55 8.16
CA MET A 1 -28.71 15.21 8.67
C MET A 1 -29.78 14.60 9.58
N LYS A 2 -30.38 15.37 10.52
CA LYS A 2 -31.58 14.93 11.27
C LYS A 2 -32.75 14.53 10.35
N ASP A 3 -32.89 15.21 9.21
CA ASP A 3 -33.95 14.92 8.23
C ASP A 3 -33.76 13.58 7.50
N ILE A 4 -32.51 13.13 7.32
CA ILE A 4 -32.20 11.86 6.64
C ILE A 4 -32.56 10.67 7.54
N LEU A 5 -32.24 10.76 8.83
CA LEU A 5 -32.61 9.74 9.82
C LEU A 5 -34.13 9.67 10.01
N HIS A 6 -34.82 10.81 9.95
CA HIS A 6 -36.28 10.85 10.05
C HIS A 6 -36.98 10.21 8.84
N SER A 7 -36.42 10.35 7.63
CA SER A 7 -36.98 9.70 6.43
C SER A 7 -36.77 8.19 6.40
N ILE A 8 -35.69 7.67 7.00
CA ILE A 8 -35.45 6.22 7.08
C ILE A 8 -36.39 5.56 8.10
N LYS A 9 -36.66 6.23 9.23
CA LYS A 9 -37.52 5.72 10.32
C LYS A 9 -38.99 5.57 9.91
N VAL A 10 -39.46 6.34 8.92
CA VAL A 10 -40.88 6.31 8.48
C VAL A 10 -41.18 5.12 7.53
N ASN A 11 -40.17 4.45 6.97
CA ASN A 11 -40.36 3.39 5.97
C ASN A 11 -40.28 1.95 6.52
N SER A 12 -40.10 1.73 7.83
CA SER A 12 -39.81 0.39 8.39
C SER A 12 -40.82 -0.13 9.42
N THR A 13 -42.12 0.09 9.20
CA THR A 13 -43.19 -0.25 10.17
C THR A 13 -43.66 -1.72 10.17
N THR A 14 -42.79 -2.70 9.87
CA THR A 14 -43.12 -4.13 9.97
C THR A 14 -41.91 -5.02 10.31
N ASN A 15 -41.37 -4.91 11.53
CA ASN A 15 -40.70 -5.98 12.33
C ASN A 15 -39.98 -5.38 13.57
N SER A 16 -40.72 -5.05 14.62
CA SER A 16 -40.31 -4.07 15.65
C SER A 16 -39.51 -4.61 16.84
N ARG A 17 -38.42 -5.36 16.62
CA ARG A 17 -37.48 -5.62 17.74
C ARG A 17 -36.02 -5.78 17.34
N ALA A 18 -35.75 -6.45 16.21
CA ALA A 18 -34.40 -6.57 15.67
C ALA A 18 -33.92 -5.29 14.93
N THR A 19 -34.84 -4.36 14.65
CA THR A 19 -34.53 -3.09 14.00
C THR A 19 -33.99 -2.05 14.98
N ASP A 20 -34.46 -2.06 16.22
CA ASP A 20 -34.18 -0.98 17.17
C ASP A 20 -32.74 -1.04 17.68
N GLU A 21 -32.21 -2.23 17.97
CA GLU A 21 -30.78 -2.42 18.34
C GLU A 21 -29.82 -2.00 17.21
N LYS A 22 -30.22 -2.16 15.94
CA LYS A 22 -29.43 -1.68 14.80
C LYS A 22 -29.43 -0.17 14.66
N TYR A 23 -30.52 0.50 15.06
CA TYR A 23 -30.60 1.96 15.03
C TYR A 23 -29.76 2.59 16.14
N ASP A 24 -29.77 2.00 17.34
CA ASP A 24 -28.95 2.50 18.47
C ASP A 24 -27.45 2.40 18.16
N CYS A 25 -27.02 1.26 17.59
CA CYS A 25 -25.63 1.07 17.13
C CYS A 25 -25.25 2.07 16.03
N LEU A 26 -26.17 2.39 15.12
CA LEU A 26 -25.92 3.36 14.05
C LEU A 26 -25.82 4.80 14.59
N GLU A 27 -26.63 5.15 15.60
CA GLU A 27 -26.61 6.48 16.22
C GLU A 27 -25.31 6.71 16.99
N GLU A 28 -24.80 5.70 17.70
CA GLU A 28 -23.49 5.73 18.36
C GLU A 28 -22.35 5.93 17.36
N ASN A 29 -22.31 5.16 16.27
CA ASN A 29 -21.31 5.31 15.21
C ASN A 29 -21.34 6.71 14.55
N VAL A 30 -22.54 7.27 14.34
CA VAL A 30 -22.70 8.63 13.80
C VAL A 30 -22.17 9.68 14.78
N GLN A 31 -22.34 9.46 16.09
CA GLN A 31 -21.85 10.36 17.12
C GLN A 31 -20.33 10.33 17.22
N ASP A 32 -19.71 9.15 17.17
CA ASP A 32 -18.26 8.98 17.16
C ASP A 32 -17.60 9.62 15.92
N LEU A 33 -18.24 9.48 14.75
CA LEU A 33 -17.78 10.14 13.52
C LEU A 33 -17.83 11.67 13.63
N LYS A 34 -18.89 12.23 14.22
CA LYS A 34 -18.97 13.69 14.48
C LYS A 34 -17.87 14.15 15.42
N GLN A 35 -17.65 13.42 16.51
CA GLN A 35 -16.61 13.76 17.47
C GLN A 35 -15.21 13.72 16.83
N THR A 36 -14.94 12.72 16.00
CA THR A 36 -13.69 12.60 15.25
C THR A 36 -13.51 13.77 14.27
N LEU A 37 -14.57 14.15 13.56
CA LEU A 37 -14.55 15.27 12.63
C LEU A 37 -14.27 16.61 13.34
N ASP A 38 -14.90 16.82 14.50
CA ASP A 38 -14.69 18.03 15.31
C ASP A 38 -13.25 18.11 15.84
N GLN A 39 -12.69 16.99 16.31
CA GLN A 39 -11.29 16.92 16.75
C GLN A 39 -10.32 17.22 15.60
N LEU A 40 -10.58 16.68 14.41
CA LEU A 40 -9.77 16.95 13.22
C LEU A 40 -9.83 18.44 12.85
N ASN A 41 -11.01 19.04 12.87
CA ASN A 41 -11.19 20.45 12.56
C ASN A 41 -10.42 21.34 13.56
N ILE A 42 -10.49 21.05 14.86
CA ILE A 42 -9.71 21.74 15.90
C ILE A 42 -8.20 21.62 15.64
N SER A 43 -7.72 20.42 15.27
CA SER A 43 -6.30 20.16 14.98
C SER A 43 -5.82 20.97 13.76
N VAL A 44 -6.62 21.02 12.69
CA VAL A 44 -6.32 21.81 11.49
C VAL A 44 -6.28 23.30 11.81
N GLN A 45 -7.25 23.83 12.56
CA GLN A 45 -7.26 25.25 12.97
C GLN A 45 -6.03 25.62 13.80
N LYS A 46 -5.61 24.75 14.74
CA LYS A 46 -4.38 24.96 15.52
C LYS A 46 -3.13 25.02 14.64
N LYS A 47 -3.00 24.12 13.66
CA LYS A 47 -1.87 24.13 12.71
C LYS A 47 -1.86 25.41 11.87
N LEU A 48 -3.01 25.83 11.35
CA LEU A 48 -3.11 27.08 10.57
C LEU A 48 -2.75 28.30 11.39
N GLN A 49 -3.16 28.34 12.66
CA GLN A 49 -2.82 29.45 13.55
C GLN A 49 -1.31 29.48 13.83
N SER A 50 -0.69 28.33 14.11
CA SER A 50 0.77 28.24 14.30
C SER A 50 1.55 28.72 13.06
N LEU A 51 1.12 28.35 11.85
CA LEU A 51 1.73 28.84 10.61
C LEU A 51 1.59 30.37 10.44
N ARG A 52 0.42 30.92 10.80
CA ARG A 52 0.19 32.37 10.77
C ARG A 52 1.11 33.11 11.73
N ASP A 53 1.35 32.56 12.91
CA ASP A 53 2.23 33.17 13.91
C ASP A 53 3.70 33.14 13.47
N ILE A 54 4.16 32.04 12.84
CA ILE A 54 5.48 31.95 12.21
C ILE A 54 5.66 33.01 11.11
N LEU A 55 4.65 33.20 10.26
CA LEU A 55 4.71 34.21 9.19
C LEU A 55 4.79 35.63 9.74
N LYS A 56 4.07 35.95 10.83
CA LYS A 56 4.16 37.24 11.51
C LYS A 56 5.50 37.47 12.19
N ALA A 57 6.10 36.43 12.77
CA ALA A 57 7.43 36.53 13.38
C ALA A 57 8.53 36.82 12.34
N ASN A 58 8.37 36.32 11.11
CA ASN A 58 9.35 36.46 10.02
C ASN A 58 9.11 37.70 9.13
N SER A 59 8.01 38.43 9.28
CA SER A 59 7.86 39.73 8.62
C SER A 59 8.75 40.77 9.32
N LEU A 60 9.89 41.06 8.69
CA LEU A 60 10.81 42.14 9.08
C LEU A 60 10.04 43.46 9.30
N PRO A 61 10.36 44.24 10.36
CA PRO A 61 9.83 45.58 10.50
C PRO A 61 10.21 46.39 9.27
N SER A 62 9.21 46.90 8.56
CA SER A 62 9.37 47.82 7.46
C SER A 62 10.28 48.96 7.90
N VAL A 63 11.44 49.09 7.25
CA VAL A 63 12.38 50.19 7.45
C VAL A 63 11.59 51.50 7.36
N PRO A 64 11.60 52.35 8.40
CA PRO A 64 10.94 53.64 8.33
C PRO A 64 11.60 54.45 7.20
N SER A 65 10.77 54.81 6.21
CA SER A 65 11.16 55.70 5.11
C SER A 65 11.64 57.01 5.74
N LYS A 66 12.91 57.35 5.49
CA LYS A 66 13.56 58.58 5.96
C LYS A 66 12.75 59.80 5.53
N GLY A 67 12.30 60.56 6.51
CA GLY A 67 11.80 61.93 6.37
C GLY A 67 12.10 62.70 7.65
N ASP A 68 13.19 63.46 7.61
CA ASP A 68 13.55 64.66 8.38
C ASP A 68 13.86 64.61 9.90
N MET A 69 15.17 64.75 10.14
CA MET A 69 15.90 65.56 11.15
C MET A 69 15.16 66.11 12.39
N ASN A 70 15.56 65.66 13.59
CA ASN A 70 16.48 66.38 14.50
C ASN A 70 16.48 65.82 15.94
N SER A 71 17.70 65.70 16.51
CA SER A 71 18.03 65.61 17.95
C SER A 71 17.51 64.35 18.68
N SER A 72 18.08 63.79 19.74
CA SER A 72 19.19 64.12 20.64
C SER A 72 19.51 62.82 21.39
N VAL A 73 20.80 62.52 21.53
CA VAL A 73 21.51 61.79 22.60
C VAL A 73 20.66 60.96 23.60
N GLU A 74 20.92 59.64 23.70
CA GLU A 74 21.52 59.01 24.89
C GLU A 74 21.74 57.50 24.73
N ALA A 75 22.74 57.01 25.46
CA ALA A 75 23.50 55.80 25.23
C ALA A 75 23.04 54.60 26.08
N THR A 76 23.72 53.47 25.85
CA THR A 76 24.00 52.31 26.76
C THR A 76 23.22 51.03 26.40
N CYS A 77 23.72 49.79 26.43
CA CYS A 77 25.02 49.11 26.31
C CYS A 77 24.71 47.60 26.52
N ARG A 78 25.33 46.68 25.74
CA ARG A 78 25.63 45.24 26.06
C ARG A 78 24.42 44.28 26.23
N GLN A 79 24.40 42.98 25.88
CA GLN A 79 25.34 41.83 25.78
C GLN A 79 24.82 40.91 24.62
N MET A 80 25.62 40.38 23.69
CA MET A 80 26.46 39.17 23.74
C MET A 80 25.85 37.94 24.46
N SER A 81 25.45 36.95 23.66
CA SER A 81 25.65 35.54 23.96
C SER A 81 25.63 34.73 22.66
N ASP A 82 26.76 34.05 22.46
CA ASP A 82 27.14 33.11 21.41
C ASP A 82 26.43 31.73 21.53
N ASP A 83 26.67 30.90 20.52
CA ASP A 83 26.69 29.42 20.49
C ASP A 83 25.44 28.62 20.04
N PRO A 84 25.62 27.41 19.42
CA PRO A 84 25.69 27.32 17.96
C PRO A 84 24.86 26.16 17.33
N VAL A 85 24.80 26.24 15.99
CA VAL A 85 24.70 25.20 14.95
C VAL A 85 24.79 23.73 15.41
N GLU A 86 23.79 22.92 15.03
CA GLU A 86 23.98 21.50 14.71
C GLU A 86 23.14 21.15 13.46
N ASN A 87 23.84 20.79 12.39
CA ASN A 87 23.31 20.64 11.04
C ASN A 87 23.89 19.34 10.48
N ASP A 88 23.29 18.20 10.82
CA ASP A 88 23.78 16.90 10.37
C ASP A 88 23.15 16.49 9.04
N THR A 89 23.99 16.66 8.03
CA THR A 89 23.85 16.18 6.66
C THR A 89 24.34 14.73 6.62
N ILE A 90 23.44 13.76 6.45
CA ILE A 90 23.84 12.39 6.08
C ILE A 90 23.70 12.25 4.56
N ARG A 91 24.85 12.41 3.89
CA ARG A 91 25.12 11.87 2.55
C ARG A 91 25.56 10.42 2.73
N GLU A 92 24.77 9.46 2.23
CA GLU A 92 25.29 8.15 1.90
C GLU A 92 25.22 7.92 0.40
N THR A 93 26.42 7.93 -0.16
CA THR A 93 26.82 7.54 -1.50
C THR A 93 26.72 6.02 -1.61
N LEU A 94 25.86 5.49 -2.47
CA LEU A 94 25.95 4.10 -2.91
C LEU A 94 26.47 4.05 -4.34
N GLN A 95 27.75 3.67 -4.44
CA GLN A 95 28.46 3.33 -5.65
C GLN A 95 27.79 2.16 -6.36
N VAL A 96 27.43 2.42 -7.61
CA VAL A 96 27.10 1.42 -8.62
C VAL A 96 28.38 0.64 -8.93
N THR A 97 28.40 -0.65 -8.57
CA THR A 97 29.41 -1.59 -9.09
C THR A 97 28.71 -2.50 -10.09
N LEU A 98 28.95 -2.23 -11.37
CA LEU A 98 28.62 -3.10 -12.49
C LEU A 98 29.77 -4.10 -12.62
N GLU A 99 29.49 -5.38 -12.44
CA GLU A 99 30.40 -6.47 -12.84
C GLU A 99 29.64 -7.42 -13.78
N PRO A 100 30.33 -8.04 -14.76
CA PRO A 100 29.74 -8.49 -16.02
C PRO A 100 29.30 -9.97 -16.00
N CYS A 101 28.36 -10.29 -16.90
CA CYS A 101 27.99 -11.66 -17.28
C CYS A 101 29.20 -12.54 -17.64
N PRO A 102 29.11 -13.85 -17.34
CA PRO A 102 29.64 -14.87 -18.22
C PRO A 102 28.51 -15.45 -19.08
N GLN A 103 28.65 -15.29 -20.40
CA GLN A 103 28.03 -16.18 -21.38
C GLN A 103 28.69 -17.56 -21.27
N ALA A 104 27.90 -18.63 -21.31
CA ALA A 104 28.40 -19.96 -21.60
C ALA A 104 27.52 -20.60 -22.67
N ILE A 105 28.19 -20.89 -23.78
CA ILE A 105 27.78 -21.62 -24.97
C ILE A 105 27.96 -23.12 -24.70
N SER A 106 27.02 -23.95 -25.16
CA SER A 106 27.27 -25.27 -25.77
C SER A 106 25.91 -25.85 -26.22
N ASP A 107 25.60 -25.96 -27.50
CA ASP A 107 26.13 -26.86 -28.53
C ASP A 107 25.40 -28.22 -28.61
N ILE A 108 24.85 -28.45 -29.81
CA ILE A 108 24.70 -29.71 -30.55
C ILE A 108 23.55 -30.66 -30.16
N GLN A 109 22.55 -30.80 -31.04
CA GLN A 109 22.46 -31.95 -31.97
C GLN A 109 21.40 -31.69 -33.06
N GLU A 110 21.88 -31.45 -34.28
CA GLU A 110 21.18 -31.83 -35.51
C GLU A 110 20.99 -33.35 -35.51
N ASN A 111 19.79 -33.82 -35.86
CA ASN A 111 19.63 -35.12 -36.50
C ASN A 111 18.64 -34.98 -37.64
N THR A 112 19.20 -34.83 -38.83
CA THR A 112 18.54 -35.12 -40.09
C THR A 112 18.38 -36.64 -40.21
N VAL A 113 17.15 -37.11 -40.38
CA VAL A 113 16.88 -38.42 -41.00
C VAL A 113 15.82 -38.22 -42.06
N HIS A 114 16.19 -38.57 -43.29
CA HIS A 114 15.36 -38.54 -44.49
C HIS A 114 14.54 -39.84 -44.60
N PHE A 115 13.28 -39.68 -45.03
CA PHE A 115 12.37 -40.61 -45.73
C PHE A 115 12.07 -41.99 -45.13
N GLU A 116 10.78 -42.23 -44.88
CA GLU A 116 9.96 -43.13 -45.70
C GLU A 116 8.47 -42.78 -45.54
N GLU A 117 7.77 -42.68 -46.67
CA GLU A 117 6.31 -42.68 -46.75
C GLU A 117 5.82 -44.07 -46.35
N ASP A 118 4.88 -44.16 -45.41
CA ASP A 118 3.80 -45.12 -45.53
C ASP A 118 2.61 -44.77 -44.63
N THR A 119 1.44 -45.01 -45.20
CA THR A 119 0.10 -44.73 -44.70
C THR A 119 -0.17 -45.29 -43.30
N ASN A 120 -0.59 -44.46 -42.34
CA ASN A 120 -1.60 -44.85 -41.37
C ASN A 120 -2.23 -43.65 -40.64
N LYS A 121 -3.55 -43.73 -40.48
CA LYS A 121 -4.38 -42.82 -39.69
C LYS A 121 -4.10 -43.08 -38.21
N GLU A 122 -3.26 -42.26 -37.59
CA GLU A 122 -3.15 -42.22 -36.14
C GLU A 122 -3.40 -40.80 -35.64
N GLU A 123 -4.23 -40.74 -34.60
CA GLU A 123 -4.74 -39.55 -33.98
C GLU A 123 -3.59 -38.65 -33.53
N HIS A 124 -3.65 -37.39 -33.93
CA HIS A 124 -2.77 -36.33 -33.45
C HIS A 124 -3.03 -36.12 -31.95
N ILE A 125 -2.40 -36.93 -31.10
CA ILE A 125 -2.13 -36.56 -29.72
C ILE A 125 -1.07 -35.46 -29.82
N SER A 126 -1.52 -34.21 -29.86
CA SER A 126 -0.64 -33.08 -29.66
C SER A 126 0.12 -33.35 -28.36
N ASN A 127 1.44 -33.40 -28.43
CA ASN A 127 2.30 -33.39 -27.26
C ASN A 127 1.99 -32.09 -26.50
N ILE A 128 1.04 -32.16 -25.56
CA ILE A 128 0.77 -31.10 -24.60
C ILE A 128 1.99 -31.08 -23.69
N THR A 129 3.04 -30.37 -24.10
CA THR A 129 4.07 -29.94 -23.15
C THR A 129 3.32 -29.21 -22.04
N PRO A 130 3.36 -29.70 -20.78
CA PRO A 130 2.64 -29.06 -19.70
C PRO A 130 3.18 -27.64 -19.57
N GLN A 131 2.34 -26.66 -19.94
CA GLN A 131 2.67 -25.26 -19.78
C GLN A 131 2.83 -25.05 -18.27
N ILE A 132 4.09 -24.93 -17.82
CA ILE A 132 4.43 -24.80 -16.41
C ILE A 132 3.75 -23.53 -15.90
N SER A 133 2.69 -23.72 -15.11
CA SER A 133 1.89 -22.62 -14.59
C SER A 133 2.72 -21.83 -13.58
N LYS A 134 3.00 -20.55 -13.86
CA LYS A 134 3.84 -19.71 -12.99
C LYS A 134 3.08 -19.18 -11.79
N THR A 135 3.73 -19.20 -10.64
CA THR A 135 3.22 -18.59 -9.41
C THR A 135 4.05 -17.35 -9.10
N LEU A 136 3.40 -16.22 -8.85
CA LEU A 136 4.04 -15.00 -8.39
C LEU A 136 3.80 -14.82 -6.90
N LEU A 137 4.87 -14.81 -6.11
CA LEU A 137 4.87 -14.39 -4.72
C LEU A 137 5.36 -12.95 -4.63
N ILE A 138 4.47 -12.01 -4.32
CA ILE A 138 4.78 -10.58 -4.25
C ILE A 138 4.50 -10.02 -2.86
N GLY A 139 5.36 -9.13 -2.37
CA GLY A 139 5.23 -8.67 -1.00
C GLY A 139 6.34 -7.77 -0.51
N ASP A 140 6.30 -7.47 0.78
CA ASP A 140 7.23 -6.54 1.42
C ASP A 140 8.58 -7.17 1.80
N SER A 141 9.32 -6.53 2.70
CA SER A 141 10.63 -6.98 3.19
C SER A 141 10.63 -8.38 3.82
N ILE A 142 9.49 -8.89 4.30
CA ILE A 142 9.41 -10.23 4.90
C ILE A 142 9.77 -11.32 3.88
N LEU A 143 9.46 -11.10 2.59
CA LEU A 143 9.82 -12.05 1.54
C LEU A 143 11.33 -12.17 1.29
N ARG A 144 12.15 -11.23 1.78
CA ARG A 144 13.62 -11.29 1.61
C ARG A 144 14.23 -12.55 2.23
N GLY A 145 13.61 -13.09 3.27
CA GLY A 145 14.08 -14.31 3.93
C GLY A 145 13.78 -15.60 3.16
N ILE A 146 12.99 -15.54 2.07
CA ILE A 146 12.56 -16.73 1.34
C ILE A 146 13.62 -17.13 0.32
N ASN A 147 14.15 -18.34 0.47
CA ASN A 147 15.08 -18.92 -0.48
C ASN A 147 14.33 -19.59 -1.64
N LYS A 148 14.42 -19.01 -2.84
CA LYS A 148 13.79 -19.55 -4.07
C LYS A 148 14.18 -21.01 -4.36
N ARG A 149 15.39 -21.45 -3.97
CA ARG A 149 15.83 -22.86 -4.16
C ARG A 149 15.00 -23.88 -3.37
N GLY A 150 14.34 -23.44 -2.31
CA GLY A 150 13.43 -24.28 -1.52
C GLY A 150 11.99 -24.30 -2.03
N LEU A 151 11.70 -23.60 -3.12
CA LEU A 151 10.38 -23.52 -3.73
C LEU A 151 10.33 -24.29 -5.05
N CYS A 152 9.11 -24.53 -5.56
CA CYS A 152 8.92 -25.07 -6.91
C CYS A 152 9.57 -24.15 -7.96
N GLU A 153 10.12 -24.74 -9.02
CA GLU A 153 10.85 -24.01 -10.07
C GLU A 153 10.02 -22.90 -10.75
N SER A 154 8.69 -23.03 -10.72
CA SER A 154 7.74 -22.10 -11.33
C SER A 154 7.36 -20.91 -10.45
N VAL A 155 7.98 -20.73 -9.28
CA VAL A 155 7.70 -19.61 -8.38
C VAL A 155 8.65 -18.44 -8.64
N ASP A 156 8.08 -17.29 -8.98
CA ASP A 156 8.77 -16.01 -9.04
C ASP A 156 8.51 -15.20 -7.78
N ILE A 157 9.57 -14.66 -7.17
CA ILE A 157 9.48 -13.85 -5.96
C ILE A 157 9.74 -12.39 -6.33
N CYS A 158 8.78 -11.52 -6.04
CA CYS A 158 8.88 -10.08 -6.19
C CYS A 158 8.87 -9.40 -4.82
N THR A 159 10.06 -9.16 -4.27
CA THR A 159 10.23 -8.46 -2.99
C THR A 159 10.26 -6.94 -3.22
N MET A 160 9.42 -6.21 -2.48
CA MET A 160 9.30 -4.76 -2.52
C MET A 160 9.47 -4.20 -1.09
N PRO A 161 10.72 -4.02 -0.60
CA PRO A 161 10.98 -3.63 0.78
C PRO A 161 10.34 -2.30 1.18
N GLY A 162 9.76 -2.24 2.39
CA GLY A 162 9.12 -1.03 2.94
C GLY A 162 7.85 -0.57 2.21
N LYS A 163 7.33 -1.38 1.28
CA LYS A 163 6.15 -1.01 0.48
C LYS A 163 4.86 -1.38 1.18
N THR A 164 3.84 -0.58 0.90
CA THR A 164 2.46 -0.73 1.39
C THR A 164 1.64 -1.60 0.44
N MET A 165 0.48 -2.06 0.87
CA MET A 165 -0.48 -2.78 0.02
C MET A 165 -0.82 -1.97 -1.23
N LEU A 166 -0.98 -0.65 -1.10
CA LEU A 166 -1.22 0.24 -2.22
C LEU A 166 -0.10 0.19 -3.27
N ASP A 167 1.15 0.17 -2.85
CA ASP A 167 2.29 0.09 -3.76
C ASP A 167 2.35 -1.26 -4.48
N ILE A 168 2.06 -2.36 -3.77
CA ILE A 168 1.99 -3.70 -4.35
C ILE A 168 0.86 -3.77 -5.40
N CYS A 169 -0.33 -3.30 -5.06
CA CYS A 169 -1.48 -3.25 -5.95
C CYS A 169 -1.21 -2.40 -7.21
N LYS A 170 -0.55 -1.26 -7.06
CA LYS A 170 -0.10 -0.42 -8.19
C LYS A 170 0.91 -1.15 -9.09
N LYS A 171 1.82 -1.94 -8.51
CA LYS A 171 2.78 -2.75 -9.27
C LYS A 171 2.06 -3.84 -10.06
N LEU A 172 1.18 -4.60 -9.40
CA LEU A 172 0.38 -5.65 -10.03
C LEU A 172 -0.44 -5.12 -11.21
N SER A 173 -1.09 -3.97 -11.04
CA SER A 173 -1.91 -3.33 -12.09
C SER A 173 -1.14 -2.92 -13.35
N LYS A 174 0.20 -2.84 -13.27
CA LYS A 174 1.10 -2.46 -14.36
C LYS A 174 1.95 -3.61 -14.88
N MET A 175 1.93 -4.75 -14.20
CA MET A 175 2.73 -5.92 -14.56
C MET A 175 2.01 -6.72 -15.64
N ASN A 176 2.76 -7.26 -16.59
CA ASN A 176 2.19 -8.28 -17.46
C ASN A 176 2.06 -9.58 -16.65
N ILE A 177 0.82 -10.02 -16.44
CA ILE A 177 0.48 -11.19 -15.64
C ILE A 177 -0.17 -12.29 -16.48
N SER A 178 -0.06 -12.22 -17.82
CA SER A 178 -0.72 -13.13 -18.75
C SER A 178 -0.30 -14.60 -18.59
N ASP A 179 0.92 -14.86 -18.13
CA ASP A 179 1.49 -16.19 -17.94
C ASP A 179 1.47 -16.67 -16.47
N ILE A 180 0.85 -15.89 -15.58
CA ILE A 180 0.78 -16.16 -14.15
C ILE A 180 -0.56 -16.84 -13.85
N SER A 181 -0.51 -18.05 -13.28
CA SER A 181 -1.70 -18.79 -12.86
C SER A 181 -2.10 -18.49 -11.42
N LYS A 182 -1.13 -18.13 -10.57
CA LYS A 182 -1.35 -17.88 -9.13
C LYS A 182 -0.58 -16.65 -8.70
N ILE A 183 -1.25 -15.74 -7.99
CA ILE A 183 -0.62 -14.59 -7.33
C ILE A 183 -0.81 -14.76 -5.83
N ILE A 184 0.28 -14.73 -5.08
CA ILE A 184 0.29 -14.75 -3.62
C ILE A 184 0.79 -13.39 -3.14
N ILE A 185 -0.05 -12.67 -2.41
CA ILE A 185 0.24 -11.33 -1.90
C ILE A 185 0.55 -11.42 -0.41
N PHE A 186 1.74 -10.97 -0.02
CA PHE A 186 2.16 -10.81 1.37
C PHE A 186 2.55 -9.34 1.62
N ALA A 187 1.59 -8.53 2.07
CA ALA A 187 1.81 -7.12 2.36
C ALA A 187 0.76 -6.61 3.35
N GLY A 188 1.03 -5.45 3.96
CA GLY A 188 0.09 -4.79 4.87
C GLY A 188 0.70 -4.32 6.18
N VAL A 189 1.84 -4.90 6.59
CA VAL A 189 2.50 -4.51 7.85
C VAL A 189 2.86 -3.03 7.85
N ASN A 190 3.44 -2.56 6.74
CA ASN A 190 3.84 -1.17 6.57
C ASN A 190 2.62 -0.23 6.51
N ASP A 191 1.46 -0.70 6.05
CA ASP A 191 0.23 0.08 6.05
C ASP A 191 -0.21 0.37 7.48
N VAL A 192 -0.20 -0.65 8.35
CA VAL A 192 -0.56 -0.49 9.76
C VAL A 192 0.47 0.37 10.48
N PHE A 193 1.76 0.12 10.27
CA PHE A 193 2.84 0.91 10.86
C PHE A 193 2.75 2.40 10.50
N ASN A 194 2.38 2.70 9.25
CA ASN A 194 2.23 4.07 8.77
C ASN A 194 0.85 4.69 9.09
N GLY A 195 -0.03 3.99 9.81
CA GLY A 195 -1.36 4.47 10.16
C GLY A 195 -2.27 4.69 8.94
N GLN A 196 -2.12 3.87 7.90
CA GLN A 196 -2.98 3.95 6.72
C GLN A 196 -4.43 3.63 7.09
N LEU A 197 -5.37 4.33 6.45
CA LEU A 197 -6.79 4.09 6.64
C LEU A 197 -7.15 2.70 6.12
N ILE A 198 -7.71 1.88 7.00
CA ILE A 198 -8.13 0.51 6.70
C ILE A 198 -9.10 0.44 5.50
N SER A 199 -10.03 1.40 5.41
CA SER A 199 -10.96 1.50 4.28
C SER A 199 -10.25 1.68 2.94
N LEU A 200 -9.16 2.46 2.93
CA LEU A 200 -8.35 2.66 1.73
C LEU A 200 -7.64 1.35 1.32
N ILE A 201 -7.14 0.59 2.30
CA ILE A 201 -6.51 -0.72 2.04
C ILE A 201 -7.53 -1.66 1.40
N LYS A 202 -8.74 -1.77 1.99
CA LYS A 202 -9.83 -2.59 1.46
C LYS A 202 -10.16 -2.21 0.01
N ASP A 203 -10.46 -0.93 -0.24
CA ASP A 203 -10.83 -0.44 -1.57
C ASP A 203 -9.78 -0.73 -2.64
N VAL A 204 -8.51 -0.61 -2.28
CA VAL A 204 -7.40 -0.82 -3.22
C VAL A 204 -7.23 -2.30 -3.55
N ILE A 205 -7.36 -3.19 -2.56
CA ILE A 205 -7.35 -4.63 -2.80
C ILE A 205 -8.51 -5.00 -3.71
N PHE A 206 -9.72 -4.51 -3.41
CA PHE A 206 -10.93 -4.75 -4.21
C PHE A 206 -10.74 -4.42 -5.69
N LYS A 207 -10.35 -3.17 -5.97
CA LYS A 207 -10.16 -2.69 -7.35
C LYS A 207 -9.08 -3.47 -8.08
N THR A 208 -8.02 -3.85 -7.38
CA THR A 208 -6.91 -4.59 -7.99
C THR A 208 -7.32 -6.02 -8.32
N VAL A 209 -7.97 -6.70 -7.39
CA VAL A 209 -8.47 -8.07 -7.57
C VAL A 209 -9.48 -8.12 -8.71
N GLN A 210 -10.48 -7.24 -8.72
CA GLN A 210 -11.47 -7.17 -9.80
C GLN A 210 -10.80 -6.99 -11.17
N ARG A 211 -9.88 -6.03 -11.28
CA ARG A 211 -9.13 -5.79 -12.53
C ARG A 211 -8.35 -7.02 -12.98
N ILE A 212 -7.69 -7.74 -12.07
CA ILE A 212 -6.92 -8.94 -12.40
C ILE A 212 -7.86 -10.05 -12.89
N GLN A 213 -9.01 -10.24 -12.22
CA GLN A 213 -10.01 -11.25 -12.60
C GLN A 213 -10.71 -10.93 -13.93
N GLU A 214 -10.91 -9.65 -14.26
CA GLU A 214 -11.43 -9.23 -15.57
C GLU A 214 -10.46 -9.55 -16.72
N GLN A 215 -9.16 -9.59 -16.43
CA GLN A 215 -8.10 -9.73 -17.44
C GLN A 215 -7.54 -11.15 -17.53
N THR A 216 -7.68 -11.95 -16.47
CA THR A 216 -7.00 -13.25 -16.32
C THR A 216 -7.84 -14.21 -15.49
N ASN A 217 -7.66 -15.52 -15.70
CA ASN A 217 -8.18 -16.57 -14.80
C ASN A 217 -7.21 -16.88 -13.64
N CYS A 218 -6.42 -15.89 -13.21
CA CYS A 218 -5.42 -16.09 -12.18
C CYS A 218 -6.09 -16.31 -10.81
N GLU A 219 -5.68 -17.34 -10.09
CA GLU A 219 -6.05 -17.50 -8.69
C GLU A 219 -5.28 -16.50 -7.83
N ILE A 220 -5.98 -15.76 -6.97
CA ILE A 220 -5.35 -14.79 -6.08
C ILE A 220 -5.43 -15.29 -4.65
N PHE A 221 -4.30 -15.24 -3.97
CA PHE A 221 -4.13 -15.55 -2.57
C PHE A 221 -3.65 -14.32 -1.84
N ILE A 222 -4.27 -14.01 -0.71
CA ILE A 222 -3.78 -12.97 0.20
C ILE A 222 -3.37 -13.63 1.50
N CYS A 223 -2.21 -13.24 2.01
CA CYS A 223 -1.67 -13.75 3.25
C CYS A 223 -2.15 -12.92 4.43
N LYS A 224 -2.59 -13.57 5.50
CA LYS A 224 -2.70 -12.92 6.80
C LYS A 224 -1.31 -12.54 7.29
N ILE A 225 -1.26 -11.44 8.03
CA ILE A 225 -0.05 -10.97 8.67
C ILE A 225 0.06 -11.62 10.04
N SER A 226 1.18 -12.29 10.30
CA SER A 226 1.45 -12.87 11.62
C SER A 226 1.53 -11.77 12.69
N PRO A 227 1.07 -12.03 13.92
CA PRO A 227 1.15 -11.07 15.02
C PRO A 227 2.57 -10.54 15.25
N ARG A 228 2.70 -9.26 15.57
CA ARG A 228 3.96 -8.60 15.89
C ARG A 228 3.88 -7.88 17.23
N CYS A 229 5.00 -7.73 17.91
CA CYS A 229 5.06 -7.03 19.20
C CYS A 229 4.98 -5.51 19.06
N ASP A 230 5.38 -4.97 17.90
CA ASP A 230 5.52 -3.53 17.64
C ASP A 230 4.32 -2.93 16.89
N VAL A 231 3.42 -3.75 16.36
CA VAL A 231 2.24 -3.26 15.61
C VAL A 231 1.06 -4.23 15.73
N ASP A 232 -0.14 -3.68 15.98
CA ASP A 232 -1.38 -4.47 16.08
C ASP A 232 -2.00 -4.69 14.69
N VAL A 233 -1.88 -5.92 14.19
CA VAL A 233 -2.34 -6.31 12.84
C VAL A 233 -3.76 -6.92 12.84
N ARG A 234 -4.45 -6.98 13.98
CA ARG A 234 -5.76 -7.65 14.09
C ARG A 234 -6.81 -7.03 13.18
N HIS A 235 -6.91 -5.70 13.17
CA HIS A 235 -7.85 -4.99 12.30
C HIS A 235 -7.54 -5.21 10.81
N LEU A 236 -6.26 -5.23 10.43
CA LEU A 236 -5.87 -5.56 9.06
C LEU A 236 -6.32 -6.97 8.70
N ASN A 237 -6.01 -7.96 9.53
CA ASN A 237 -6.38 -9.36 9.26
C ASN A 237 -7.90 -9.56 9.17
N SER A 238 -8.69 -8.88 10.00
CA SER A 238 -10.16 -8.88 9.90
C SER A 238 -10.63 -8.39 8.53
N ILE A 239 -9.98 -7.38 7.96
CA ILE A 239 -10.35 -6.82 6.66
C ILE A 239 -9.93 -7.74 5.52
N LEU A 240 -8.82 -8.45 5.67
CA LEU A 240 -8.42 -9.47 4.70
C LEU A 240 -9.41 -10.65 4.69
N GLU A 241 -10.00 -10.98 5.84
CA GLU A 241 -11.11 -11.95 5.94
C GLU A 241 -12.35 -11.43 5.21
N ASP A 242 -12.77 -10.19 5.47
CA ASP A 242 -13.89 -9.56 4.77
C ASP A 242 -13.69 -9.59 3.25
N VAL A 243 -12.51 -9.17 2.78
CA VAL A 243 -12.14 -9.19 1.36
C VAL A 243 -12.24 -10.60 0.77
N SER A 244 -11.74 -11.61 1.48
CA SER A 244 -11.79 -13.01 1.02
C SER A 244 -13.22 -13.57 1.00
N SER A 245 -14.12 -13.03 1.83
CA SER A 245 -15.54 -13.40 1.82
C SER A 245 -16.34 -12.76 0.68
N GLU A 246 -15.91 -11.58 0.22
CA GLU A 246 -16.62 -10.77 -0.78
C GLU A 246 -16.08 -10.96 -2.21
N LEU A 247 -14.84 -11.43 -2.37
CA LEU A 247 -14.16 -11.61 -3.65
C LEU A 247 -13.69 -13.07 -3.84
N PRO A 248 -13.43 -13.52 -5.09
CA PRO A 248 -12.85 -14.84 -5.37
C PRO A 248 -11.34 -14.87 -5.04
N VAL A 249 -11.01 -14.56 -3.79
CA VAL A 249 -9.65 -14.53 -3.24
C VAL A 249 -9.55 -15.54 -2.12
N LYS A 250 -8.48 -16.33 -2.11
CA LYS A 250 -8.20 -17.30 -1.04
C LYS A 250 -7.33 -16.65 0.03
N LEU A 251 -7.69 -16.83 1.30
CA LEU A 251 -6.89 -16.35 2.41
C LEU A 251 -5.92 -17.44 2.89
N ILE A 252 -4.64 -17.09 3.05
CA ILE A 252 -3.60 -17.97 3.58
C ILE A 252 -3.29 -17.57 5.03
N LEU A 253 -3.34 -18.55 5.93
CA LEU A 253 -2.87 -18.43 7.31
C LEU A 253 -1.38 -18.78 7.35
N ILE A 254 -0.57 -17.94 8.01
CA ILE A 254 0.88 -18.09 8.16
C ILE A 254 1.24 -18.10 9.62
#